data_AF-A0A7C7VPM5-F1
#
_entry.id   AF-A0A7C7VPM5-F1
#
_cell.length_a   1.000
_cell.length_b   1.000
_cell.length_c   1.000
_cell.angle_alpha   90.00
_cell.angle_beta   90.00
_cell.angle_gamma   90.00
#
_symmetry.space_group_name_H-M   'P 1'
#
loop_
_entity.id
_entity.type
_entity.pdbx_description
1 polymer ?
#
loop_
_entity_poly.entity_id
_entity_poly.type
_entity_poly.pdbx_seq_one_letter_code
_entity_poly.pdbx_strand_id
1 'polypeptide(L)'
;MTGIQELRERLAQIQLVASITGEQASRLYEEVIHELTTIGFIPSKRAEGHAFFPCENADVLGLPHIRLGHFGTMISIWIRGPYDLNREKAEMAGLTAEELYERILIGARRAAEVFERFRALTINDRGRWKCKRICNFSMGYYFV
;
A
#
# COMPACT_ATOMS: atom_id res chain seq x y z
N MET A 1 -4.42 -21.93 11.03
CA MET A 1 -3.43 -21.42 10.05
C MET A 1 -4.22 -20.84 8.89
N THR A 2 -4.02 -19.56 8.59
CA THR A 2 -4.64 -18.88 7.44
C THR A 2 -4.07 -19.47 6.15
N GLY A 3 -4.92 -19.79 5.18
CA GLY A 3 -4.45 -20.34 3.91
C GLY A 3 -3.71 -19.30 3.08
N ILE A 4 -2.69 -19.69 2.32
CA ILE A 4 -1.98 -18.78 1.39
C ILE A 4 -2.96 -18.08 0.43
N GLN A 5 -4.02 -18.76 0.04
CA GLN A 5 -5.08 -18.23 -0.82
C GLN A 5 -5.84 -17.08 -0.16
N GLU A 6 -6.18 -17.21 1.12
CA GLU A 6 -6.85 -16.17 1.89
C GLU A 6 -5.96 -14.93 2.02
N LEU A 7 -4.65 -15.10 2.22
CA LEU A 7 -3.69 -13.99 2.25
C LEU A 7 -3.65 -13.24 0.91
N ARG A 8 -3.61 -13.98 -0.21
CA ARG A 8 -3.65 -13.40 -1.57
C ARG A 8 -4.91 -12.59 -1.80
N GLU A 9 -6.07 -13.15 -1.43
CA GLU A 9 -7.36 -12.48 -1.57
C GLU A 9 -7.41 -11.19 -0.74
N ARG A 10 -6.92 -11.23 0.50
CA ARG A 10 -6.84 -10.04 1.36
C ARG A 10 -5.92 -8.97 0.76
N LEU A 11 -4.76 -9.33 0.22
CA LEU A 11 -3.88 -8.38 -0.47
C LEU A 11 -4.57 -7.78 -1.72
N ALA A 12 -5.31 -8.58 -2.47
CA ALA A 12 -6.01 -8.14 -3.67
C ALA A 12 -7.11 -7.10 -3.39
N GLN A 13 -7.67 -7.08 -2.16
CA GLN A 13 -8.64 -6.07 -1.75
C GLN A 13 -8.01 -4.72 -1.40
N ILE A 14 -6.69 -4.66 -1.17
CA ILE A 14 -6.04 -3.43 -0.74
C ILE A 14 -5.92 -2.47 -1.92
N GLN A 15 -6.76 -1.44 -1.90
CA GLN A 15 -6.67 -0.29 -2.78
C GLN A 15 -7.07 0.99 -2.04
N LEU A 16 -6.23 2.02 -2.16
CA LEU A 16 -6.51 3.36 -1.68
C LEU A 16 -6.55 4.31 -2.87
N VAL A 17 -7.49 5.25 -2.87
CA VAL A 17 -7.65 6.24 -3.92
C VAL A 17 -8.03 7.58 -3.30
N ALA A 18 -7.30 8.62 -3.67
CA ALA A 18 -7.58 10.00 -3.33
C ALA A 18 -7.74 10.82 -4.62
N SER A 19 -8.83 11.57 -4.72
CA SER A 19 -9.00 12.59 -5.76
C SER A 19 -8.50 13.91 -5.19
N ILE A 20 -7.25 14.26 -5.49
CA ILE A 20 -6.54 15.39 -4.90
C ILE A 20 -5.65 16.03 -5.96
N THR A 21 -5.49 17.35 -5.91
CA THR A 21 -4.79 18.12 -6.94
C THR A 21 -3.88 19.18 -6.32
N GLY A 22 -2.98 19.74 -7.13
CA GLY A 22 -2.11 20.84 -6.74
C GLY A 22 -1.11 20.44 -5.66
N GLU A 23 -0.71 21.40 -4.83
CA GLU A 23 0.30 21.21 -3.79
C GLU A 23 -0.04 20.07 -2.82
N GLN A 24 -1.32 19.91 -2.48
CA GLN A 24 -1.78 18.85 -1.57
C GLN A 24 -1.55 17.46 -2.16
N ALA A 25 -1.66 17.30 -3.49
CA ALA A 25 -1.37 16.04 -4.16
C ALA A 25 0.12 15.71 -4.05
N SER A 26 1.00 16.67 -4.34
CA SER A 26 2.45 16.50 -4.21
C SER A 26 2.85 16.13 -2.77
N ARG A 27 2.29 16.84 -1.78
CA ARG A 27 2.54 16.56 -0.36
C ARG A 27 2.07 15.17 0.07
N LEU A 28 0.87 14.76 -0.32
CA LEU A 28 0.38 13.40 -0.05
C LEU A 28 1.34 12.36 -0.65
N TYR A 29 1.75 12.57 -1.90
CA TYR A 29 2.63 11.67 -2.62
C TYR A 29 4.00 11.51 -1.94
N GLU A 30 4.60 12.63 -1.55
CA GLU A 30 5.89 12.68 -0.85
C GLU A 30 5.81 12.07 0.55
N GLU A 31 4.76 12.37 1.33
CA GLU A 31 4.57 11.78 2.66
C GLU A 31 4.41 10.26 2.59
N VAL A 32 3.68 9.72 1.61
CA VAL A 32 3.58 8.27 1.42
C VAL A 32 4.94 7.66 1.12
N ILE A 33 5.72 8.26 0.21
CA ILE A 33 7.08 7.77 -0.10
C ILE A 33 7.91 7.75 1.19
N HIS A 34 7.88 8.83 1.95
CA HIS A 34 8.63 8.96 3.19
C HIS A 34 8.26 7.86 4.19
N GLU A 35 6.97 7.71 4.49
CA GLU A 35 6.48 6.73 5.48
C GLU A 35 6.83 5.29 5.09
N LEU A 36 6.62 4.93 3.82
CA LEU A 36 6.95 3.59 3.33
C LEU A 36 8.47 3.32 3.38
N THR A 37 9.28 4.31 3.05
CA THR A 37 10.74 4.17 3.11
C THR A 37 11.23 4.04 4.55
N THR A 38 10.67 4.81 5.49
CA THR A 38 11.03 4.79 6.92
C THR A 38 10.78 3.43 7.56
N ILE A 39 9.77 2.68 7.11
CA ILE A 39 9.49 1.31 7.60
C ILE A 39 10.23 0.22 6.78
N GLY A 40 11.16 0.61 5.91
CA GLY A 40 12.07 -0.30 5.22
C GLY A 40 11.62 -0.78 3.84
N PHE A 41 10.59 -0.18 3.22
CA PHE A 41 10.35 -0.44 1.80
C PHE A 41 11.39 0.26 0.92
N ILE A 42 11.74 -0.39 -0.18
CA ILE A 42 12.71 0.14 -1.15
C ILE A 42 11.92 0.78 -2.29
N PRO A 43 11.94 2.13 -2.42
CA PRO A 43 11.24 2.83 -3.49
C PRO A 43 11.98 2.66 -4.82
N SER A 44 11.22 2.51 -5.91
CA SER A 44 11.76 2.45 -7.26
C SER A 44 10.84 3.19 -8.24
N LYS A 45 11.41 4.15 -9.00
CA LYS A 45 10.67 4.96 -9.96
C LYS A 45 10.11 4.13 -11.11
N ARG A 46 8.91 4.50 -11.56
CA ARG A 46 8.15 3.88 -12.66
C ARG A 46 7.41 4.97 -13.43
N ALA A 47 6.90 4.66 -14.63
CA ALA A 47 6.29 5.66 -15.51
C ALA A 47 5.09 6.38 -14.88
N GLU A 48 4.29 5.67 -14.09
CA GLU A 48 3.10 6.19 -13.41
C GLU A 48 3.36 6.64 -11.97
N GLY A 49 4.56 6.41 -11.43
CA GLY A 49 4.86 6.70 -10.03
C GLY A 49 5.98 5.84 -9.43
N HIS A 50 5.71 5.16 -8.32
CA HIS A 50 6.68 4.38 -7.57
C HIS A 50 6.19 2.97 -7.25
N ALA A 51 7.10 2.00 -7.34
CA ALA A 51 6.98 0.70 -6.70
C ALA A 51 7.70 0.74 -5.34
N PHE A 52 7.18 0.02 -4.35
CA PHE A 52 7.78 -0.10 -3.03
C PHE A 52 7.95 -1.58 -2.70
N PHE A 53 9.21 -2.02 -2.73
CA PHE A 53 9.56 -3.42 -2.53
C PHE A 53 9.74 -3.74 -1.04
N PRO A 54 9.21 -4.87 -0.55
CA PRO A 54 9.30 -5.25 0.86
C PRO A 54 10.68 -5.80 1.27
N CYS A 55 11.55 -6.10 0.30
CA CYS A 55 12.94 -6.54 0.46
C CYS A 55 13.72 -6.36 -0.87
N GLU A 56 15.06 -6.46 -0.82
CA GLU A 56 15.95 -6.15 -1.96
C GLU A 56 15.68 -6.98 -3.22
N ASN A 57 15.38 -8.27 -3.08
CA ASN A 57 15.21 -9.20 -4.21
C ASN A 57 13.75 -9.31 -4.69
N ALA A 58 12.82 -8.52 -4.12
CA ALA A 58 11.40 -8.67 -4.40
C ALA A 58 11.03 -8.39 -5.88
N ASP A 59 11.70 -7.45 -6.54
CA ASP A 59 11.44 -7.15 -7.96
C ASP A 59 11.84 -8.33 -8.85
N VAL A 60 13.04 -8.89 -8.60
CA VAL A 60 13.61 -10.02 -9.35
C VAL A 60 12.77 -11.28 -9.17
N LEU A 61 12.32 -11.55 -7.95
CA LEU A 61 11.50 -12.73 -7.62
C LEU A 61 10.02 -12.56 -8.04
N GLY A 62 9.63 -11.35 -8.43
CA GLY A 62 8.24 -11.01 -8.74
C GLY A 62 7.34 -11.19 -7.53
N LEU A 63 7.78 -10.72 -6.36
CA LEU A 63 6.97 -10.73 -5.15
C LEU A 63 5.90 -9.63 -5.20
N PRO A 64 4.77 -9.82 -4.48
CA PRO A 64 3.81 -8.76 -4.30
C PRO A 64 4.45 -7.53 -3.68
N HIS A 65 4.04 -6.35 -4.13
CA HIS A 65 4.61 -5.09 -3.67
C HIS A 65 3.57 -3.97 -3.71
N ILE A 66 3.82 -2.91 -2.95
CA ILE A 66 2.95 -1.74 -2.95
C ILE A 66 3.29 -0.89 -4.16
N ARG A 67 2.27 -0.35 -4.83
CA ARG A 67 2.44 0.60 -5.92
C ARG A 67 1.70 1.88 -5.62
N LEU A 68 2.34 3.00 -5.90
CA LEU A 68 1.83 4.36 -5.75
C LEU A 68 1.83 5.03 -7.11
N GLY A 69 0.65 5.28 -7.66
CA GLY A 69 0.47 5.93 -8.96
C GLY A 69 -0.11 7.33 -8.82
N HIS A 70 0.33 8.24 -9.69
CA HIS A 70 -0.25 9.56 -9.87
C HIS A 70 -0.83 9.69 -11.28
N PHE A 71 -2.15 9.86 -11.36
CA PHE A 71 -2.93 9.87 -12.61
C PHE A 71 -3.68 11.18 -12.74
N GLY A 72 -2.95 12.27 -12.96
CA GLY A 72 -3.52 13.61 -13.13
C GLY A 72 -4.10 14.17 -11.84
N THR A 73 -5.39 13.93 -11.58
CA THR A 73 -6.09 14.43 -10.38
C THR A 73 -6.33 13.34 -9.33
N MET A 74 -5.67 12.19 -9.51
CA MET A 74 -5.88 11.01 -8.67
C MET A 74 -4.54 10.44 -8.23
N ILE A 75 -4.42 10.19 -6.92
CA ILE A 75 -3.33 9.40 -6.36
C ILE A 75 -3.93 8.08 -5.89
N SER A 76 -3.30 6.97 -6.25
CA SER A 76 -3.76 5.64 -5.87
C SER A 76 -2.63 4.78 -5.35
N ILE A 77 -2.97 3.96 -4.36
CA ILE A 77 -2.14 2.85 -3.90
C ILE A 77 -2.86 1.54 -4.13
N TRP A 78 -2.14 0.52 -4.59
CA TRP A 78 -2.64 -0.84 -4.71
C TRP A 78 -1.51 -1.85 -4.53
N ILE A 79 -1.86 -3.11 -4.29
CA ILE A 79 -0.90 -4.21 -4.29
C ILE A 79 -0.75 -4.74 -5.71
N ARG A 80 0.45 -4.72 -6.24
CA ARG A 80 0.78 -5.37 -7.51
C ARG A 80 1.11 -6.84 -7.25
N GLY A 81 0.50 -7.73 -8.04
CA GLY A 81 0.78 -9.17 -7.99
C GLY A 81 0.34 -9.86 -6.69
N PRO A 82 -0.85 -9.59 -6.13
CA PRO A 82 -1.26 -10.19 -4.85
C PRO A 82 -1.26 -11.73 -4.88
N TYR A 83 -1.61 -12.33 -6.03
CA TYR A 83 -1.60 -13.78 -6.24
C TYR A 83 -0.20 -14.38 -6.46
N ASP A 84 0.82 -13.54 -6.64
CA ASP A 84 2.22 -13.96 -6.72
C ASP A 84 2.81 -14.25 -5.33
N LEU A 85 2.07 -13.99 -4.25
CA LEU A 85 2.44 -14.39 -2.89
C LEU A 85 2.57 -15.92 -2.84
N ASN A 86 3.80 -16.43 -2.78
CA ASN A 86 4.10 -17.86 -2.77
C ASN A 86 5.14 -18.12 -1.67
N ARG A 87 4.99 -19.23 -0.94
CA ARG A 87 5.92 -19.68 0.09
C ARG A 87 7.33 -19.84 -0.45
N GLU A 88 7.49 -20.53 -1.58
CA GLU A 88 8.80 -20.77 -2.19
C GLU A 88 9.53 -19.47 -2.54
N LYS A 89 8.83 -18.54 -3.21
CA LYS A 89 9.40 -17.24 -3.57
C LYS A 89 9.70 -16.38 -2.34
N ALA A 90 8.85 -16.43 -1.31
CA ALA A 90 9.10 -15.73 -0.06
C ALA A 90 10.35 -16.29 0.63
N GLU A 91 10.48 -17.62 0.70
CA GLU A 91 11.63 -18.30 1.29
C GLU A 91 12.93 -17.97 0.54
N MET A 92 12.89 -17.93 -0.80
CA MET A 92 14.01 -17.45 -1.62
C MET A 92 14.40 -16.00 -1.30
N ALA A 93 13.47 -15.19 -0.80
CA ALA A 93 13.71 -13.82 -0.34
C ALA A 93 14.09 -13.73 1.15
N GLY A 94 14.26 -14.86 1.83
CA GLY A 94 14.58 -14.93 3.25
C GLY A 94 13.41 -14.59 4.19
N LEU A 95 12.16 -14.76 3.72
CA LEU A 95 10.94 -14.48 4.47
C LEU A 95 9.98 -15.67 4.40
N THR A 96 9.12 -15.80 5.39
CA THR A 96 7.90 -16.60 5.24
C THR A 96 6.85 -15.83 4.41
N ALA A 97 5.87 -16.54 3.85
CA ALA A 97 4.76 -15.89 3.14
C ALA A 97 3.94 -14.99 4.06
N GLU A 98 3.80 -15.39 5.33
CA GLU A 98 3.12 -14.64 6.39
C GLU A 98 3.88 -13.35 6.75
N GLU A 99 5.21 -13.40 6.87
CA GLU A 99 6.02 -12.20 7.10
C GLU A 99 5.96 -11.23 5.91
N LEU A 100 6.04 -11.73 4.68
CA LEU A 100 5.88 -10.92 3.48
C LEU A 100 4.51 -10.26 3.42
N TYR A 101 3.46 -11.03 3.70
CA TYR A 101 2.09 -10.52 3.81
C TYR A 101 1.98 -9.41 4.87
N GLU A 102 2.50 -9.64 6.08
CA GLU A 102 2.42 -8.67 7.17
C GLU A 102 3.22 -7.40 6.86
N ARG A 103 4.40 -7.50 6.25
CA ARG A 103 5.16 -6.32 5.81
C ARG A 103 4.33 -5.45 4.87
N ILE A 104 3.73 -6.06 3.84
CA ILE A 104 2.86 -5.35 2.88
C ILE A 104 1.65 -4.75 3.59
N LEU A 105 1.04 -5.47 4.53
CA LEU A 105 -0.11 -4.99 5.27
C LEU A 105 0.24 -3.81 6.20
N ILE A 106 1.40 -3.83 6.86
CA ILE A 106 1.94 -2.71 7.63
C ILE A 106 2.14 -1.50 6.72
N GLY A 107 2.77 -1.68 5.56
CA GLY A 107 2.96 -0.59 4.59
C GLY A 107 1.64 0.00 4.09
N ALA A 108 0.66 -0.85 3.76
CA ALA A 108 -0.67 -0.41 3.35
C ALA A 108 -1.38 0.37 4.46
N ARG A 109 -1.26 -0.06 5.73
CA ARG A 109 -1.81 0.64 6.90
C ARG A 109 -1.17 2.01 7.08
N ARG A 110 0.17 2.10 7.03
CA ARG A 110 0.89 3.38 7.12
C ARG A 110 0.47 4.34 6.03
N ALA A 111 0.38 3.87 4.79
CA ALA A 111 -0.11 4.70 3.70
C ALA A 111 -1.56 5.17 3.91
N ALA A 112 -2.44 4.30 4.43
CA ALA A 112 -3.81 4.68 4.77
C ALA A 112 -3.86 5.78 5.83
N GLU A 113 -3.00 5.72 6.86
CA GLU A 113 -2.87 6.77 7.88
C GLU A 113 -2.52 8.12 7.23
N VAL A 114 -1.59 8.15 6.26
CA VAL A 114 -1.28 9.36 5.50
C VAL A 114 -2.52 9.86 4.74
N PHE A 115 -3.16 9.00 3.95
CA PHE A 115 -4.36 9.37 3.18
C PHE A 115 -5.46 9.98 4.06
N GLU A 116 -5.66 9.44 5.27
CA GLU A 116 -6.66 9.92 6.22
C GLU A 116 -6.31 11.31 6.80
N ARG A 117 -5.02 11.62 7.02
CA ARG A 117 -4.59 12.98 7.42
C ARG A 117 -4.96 14.02 6.36
N PHE A 118 -4.76 13.69 5.09
CA PHE A 118 -5.12 14.60 3.99
C PHE A 118 -6.63 14.71 3.79
N ARG A 119 -7.41 13.66 4.11
CA ARG A 119 -8.88 13.72 4.09
C ARG A 119 -9.42 14.77 5.07
N ALA A 120 -8.83 14.85 6.27
CA ALA A 120 -9.25 15.80 7.31
C ALA A 120 -8.94 17.26 6.96
N LEU A 121 -7.90 17.52 6.16
CA LEU A 121 -7.47 18.87 5.77
C LEU A 121 -8.33 19.51 4.66
N THR A 122 -9.03 18.70 3.86
CA THR A 122 -9.80 19.15 2.69
C THR A 122 -11.23 19.64 2.97
N ILE A 123 -11.73 19.60 4.21
CA ILE A 123 -13.12 20.01 4.51
C ILE A 123 -13.35 21.51 4.21
N ASN A 124 -12.30 22.33 4.13
CA ASN A 124 -12.44 23.78 3.96
C ASN A 124 -12.34 24.31 2.53
N ASP A 125 -11.78 23.59 1.56
CA ASP A 125 -11.57 24.11 0.20
C ASP A 125 -12.00 23.11 -0.89
N ARG A 126 -13.31 23.09 -1.19
CA ARG A 126 -14.00 22.56 -2.40
C ARG A 126 -13.46 21.29 -3.10
N GLY A 127 -12.78 20.38 -2.41
CA GLY A 127 -12.30 19.10 -2.95
C GLY A 127 -13.27 17.97 -2.64
N ARG A 128 -14.03 17.49 -3.62
CA ARG A 128 -14.97 16.36 -3.43
C ARG A 128 -14.19 15.05 -3.33
N TRP A 129 -14.00 14.52 -2.11
CA TRP A 129 -13.41 13.20 -1.89
C TRP A 129 -14.41 12.07 -2.16
N LYS A 130 -13.99 11.08 -2.94
CA LYS A 130 -14.59 9.73 -2.95
C LYS A 130 -13.53 8.74 -2.48
N CYS A 131 -13.40 8.58 -1.17
CA CYS A 131 -12.67 7.43 -0.62
C CYS A 131 -13.58 6.20 -0.77
N LYS A 132 -13.41 5.43 -1.85
CA LYS A 132 -13.99 4.08 -1.90
C LYS A 132 -13.12 3.21 -1.01
N ARG A 133 -13.44 3.19 0.28
CA ARG A 133 -12.86 2.27 1.27
C ARG A 133 -13.21 0.85 0.84
N ILE A 134 -12.36 0.20 0.05
CA ILE A 134 -12.42 -1.25 -0.12
C ILE A 134 -11.33 -1.82 0.78
N CYS A 135 -11.77 -2.10 1.99
CA CYS A 135 -11.34 -3.20 2.85
C CYS A 135 -12.22 -3.10 4.09
N ASN A 136 -13.03 -4.14 4.33
CA ASN A 136 -13.58 -4.43 5.65
C ASN A 136 -12.38 -4.64 6.59
N PHE A 137 -11.86 -3.55 7.15
CA PHE A 137 -11.12 -3.63 8.40
C PHE A 137 -12.18 -3.85 9.48
N SER A 138 -12.56 -5.10 9.71
CA SER A 138 -13.12 -5.48 11.00
C SER A 138 -12.00 -5.25 12.02
N MET A 139 -11.94 -4.03 12.53
CA MET A 139 -11.12 -3.62 13.65
C MET A 139 -11.73 -4.25 14.90
N GLY A 140 -11.52 -5.56 15.04
CA GLY A 140 -11.74 -6.27 16.28
C GLY A 140 -10.67 -5.83 17.25
N TYR A 141 -10.96 -4.76 17.99
CA TYR A 141 -10.28 -4.50 19.25
C TYR A 141 -10.52 -5.69 20.18
N TYR A 142 -9.56 -6.59 20.28
CA TYR A 142 -9.35 -7.38 21.49
C TYR A 142 -8.12 -6.80 22.17
N PHE A 143 -8.34 -5.76 22.97
CA PHE A 143 -7.51 -5.53 24.14
C PHE A 143 -7.88 -6.62 25.15
N VAL A 144 -6.90 -7.41 25.57
CA VAL A 144 -6.88 -8.01 26.91
C VAL A 144 -5.83 -7.24 27.70
#